data_AF-A0A7W0FRZ5-F1
#
_entry.id   AF-A0A7W0FRZ5-F1
#
_cell.length_a   1.000
_cell.length_b   1.000
_cell.length_c   1.000
_cell.angle_alpha   90.00
_cell.angle_beta   90.00
_cell.angle_gamma   90.00
#
_symmetry.space_group_name_H-M   'P 1'
#
loop_
_entity.id
_entity.type
_entity.pdbx_description
1 polymer ?
#
loop_
_entity_poly.entity_id
_entity_poly.type
_entity_poly.pdbx_seq_one_letter_code
_entity_poly.pdbx_strand_id
1 'polypeptide(L)' 'MAPLAVGEIAITTVYFVLPTSKPGVPFSADFDWKFVNYTGIVTAAALLALWIYWHVSVKHWFTGPKNTIDTEVVQVFDES' A
#
# COMPACT_ATOMS: atom_id res chain seq x y z
N MET A 1 -2.47 -19.90 -0.09
CA MET A 1 -1.69 -18.73 0.40
C MET A 1 -0.21 -19.13 0.44
N ALA A 2 0.71 -18.22 0.11
CA ALA A 2 2.16 -18.48 0.08
C ALA A 2 2.87 -17.81 1.28
N PRO A 3 2.96 -18.46 2.45
CA PRO A 3 3.41 -17.82 3.69
C PRO A 3 4.87 -17.35 3.64
N LEU A 4 5.74 -18.06 2.91
CA LEU A 4 7.14 -17.66 2.73
C LEU A 4 7.25 -16.30 2.01
N ALA A 5 6.50 -16.15 0.91
CA ALA A 5 6.47 -14.89 0.16
C ALA A 5 5.93 -13.72 1.00
N VAL A 6 4.89 -13.97 1.80
CA VAL A 6 4.35 -12.97 2.73
C VAL A 6 5.38 -12.56 3.78
N GLY A 7 6.10 -13.54 4.36
CA GLY A 7 7.17 -13.29 5.32
C GLY A 7 8.31 -12.46 4.72
N GLU A 8 8.76 -12.81 3.51
CA GLU A 8 9.78 -12.06 2.77
C GLU A 8 9.36 -10.61 2.53
N ILE A 9 8.13 -10.38 2.07
CA ILE A 9 7.59 -9.03 1.84
C ILE A 9 7.57 -8.23 3.14
N ALA A 10 7.15 -8.84 4.25
CA ALA A 10 7.12 -8.16 5.55
C ALA A 10 8.53 -7.76 6.01
N ILE A 11 9.50 -8.68 5.92
CA ILE A 11 10.90 -8.44 6.33
C ILE A 11 11.54 -7.37 5.45
N THR A 12 11.41 -7.48 4.12
CA THR A 12 12.01 -6.53 3.18
C THR A 12 11.39 -5.15 3.32
N THR A 13 10.07 -5.04 3.51
CA THR A 13 9.39 -3.76 3.75
C THR A 13 9.97 -3.05 4.97
N VAL A 14 10.17 -3.76 6.10
CA VAL A 14 10.78 -3.18 7.30
C VAL A 14 12.23 -2.78 7.03
N TYR A 15 13.02 -3.65 6.38
CA TYR A 15 14.43 -3.37 6.07
C TYR A 15 14.61 -2.11 5.21
N PHE A 16 13.77 -1.93 4.17
CA PHE A 16 13.88 -0.80 3.25
C PHE A 16 13.43 0.54 3.81
N VAL A 17 12.73 0.58 4.95
CA VAL A 17 12.37 1.84 5.64
C VAL A 17 13.35 2.21 6.74
N LEU A 18 14.32 1.35 7.07
CA LEU A 18 15.34 1.65 8.08
C LEU A 18 16.25 2.82 7.64
N PRO A 19 16.90 3.50 8.61
CA PRO A 19 17.93 4.50 8.32
C PRO A 19 19.10 3.90 7.54
N THR A 20 19.56 4.59 6.50
CA THR A 20 20.72 4.19 5.69
C THR A 20 22.04 4.80 6.17
N SER A 21 21.98 5.70 7.15
CA SER A 21 23.14 6.38 7.74
C SER A 21 22.89 6.71 9.21
N LYS A 22 23.97 6.93 9.99
CA LYS A 22 23.86 7.26 11.42
C LYS A 22 23.00 8.50 11.69
N PRO A 23 23.14 9.62 10.95
CA PRO A 23 22.29 10.81 11.16
C PRO A 23 20.82 10.61 10.79
N GLY A 24 20.46 9.51 10.10
CA GLY A 24 19.08 9.16 9.79
C GLY A 24 18.37 8.41 10.92
N VAL A 25 19.09 8.00 11.97
CA VAL A 25 18.53 7.23 13.09
C VAL A 25 17.67 8.15 13.97
N PRO A 26 16.34 7.90 14.08
CA PRO A 26 15.48 8.69 14.94
C PRO A 26 15.98 8.66 16.39
N PHE A 27 15.82 9.79 17.09
CA PHE A 27 16.20 9.96 18.51
C PHE A 27 17.72 9.88 18.80
N SER A 28 18.57 9.82 17.77
CA SER A 28 20.02 9.95 17.95
C SER A 28 20.43 11.42 18.16
N ALA A 29 21.55 11.65 18.86
CA ALA A 29 22.10 13.00 19.04
C ALA A 29 22.54 13.65 17.72
N ASP A 30 22.89 12.83 16.72
CA ASP A 30 23.36 13.25 15.39
C ASP A 30 22.20 13.36 14.37
N PHE A 31 20.94 13.25 14.82
CA PHE A 31 19.80 13.19 13.92
C PHE A 31 19.64 14.48 13.10
N ASP A 32 19.52 14.33 11.78
CA ASP A 32 19.22 15.44 10.88
C ASP A 32 18.26 14.97 9.78
N TRP A 33 17.16 15.72 9.61
CA TRP A 33 16.06 15.42 8.70
C TRP A 33 16.48 15.19 7.25
N LYS A 34 17.61 15.74 6.80
CA LYS A 34 18.10 15.52 5.43
C LYS A 34 18.53 14.06 5.20
N PHE A 35 18.79 13.29 6.26
CA PHE A 35 19.22 11.88 6.20
C PHE A 35 18.11 10.88 6.52
N VAL A 36 16.88 11.36 6.75
CA VAL A 36 15.72 10.50 6.97
C VAL A 36 15.43 9.70 5.70
N ASN A 37 15.15 8.40 5.86
CA ASN A 37 14.61 7.60 4.77
C ASN A 37 13.12 7.95 4.57
N TYR A 38 12.84 8.79 3.58
CA TYR A 38 11.49 9.29 3.31
C TYR A 38 10.53 8.23 2.77
N THR A 39 11.01 7.05 2.36
CA THR A 39 10.18 5.97 1.83
C THR A 39 9.08 5.58 2.82
N GLY A 40 9.43 5.40 4.11
CA GLY A 40 8.45 5.01 5.13
C GLY A 40 7.41 6.10 5.39
N ILE A 41 7.86 7.35 5.54
CA ILE A 41 6.99 8.49 5.83
C ILE A 41 6.02 8.75 4.68
N VAL A 42 6.52 8.83 3.45
CA VAL A 42 5.71 9.13 2.27
C VAL A 42 4.72 8.01 1.99
N THR A 43 5.15 6.75 2.11
CA THR A 43 4.26 5.59 1.90
C THR A 43 3.14 5.57 2.94
N ALA A 44 3.46 5.76 4.23
CA ALA A 44 2.45 5.81 5.29
C ALA A 44 1.48 6.99 5.10
N ALA A 45 2.00 8.17 4.76
CA ALA A 45 1.20 9.35 4.48
C ALA A 45 0.26 9.14 3.28
N ALA A 46 0.73 8.50 2.21
CA ALA A 46 -0.08 8.19 1.04
C ALA A 46 -1.21 7.20 1.37
N LEU A 47 -0.91 6.13 2.11
CA LEU A 47 -1.91 5.16 2.55
C LEU A 47 -2.95 5.80 3.47
N LEU A 48 -2.52 6.64 4.40
CA LEU A 48 -3.43 7.37 5.28
C LEU A 48 -4.30 8.36 4.51
N ALA A 49 -3.72 9.10 3.55
CA ALA A 49 -4.47 10.03 2.71
C ALA A 49 -5.53 9.29 1.87
N LEU A 50 -5.17 8.15 1.27
CA LEU A 50 -6.10 7.29 0.53
C LEU A 50 -7.21 6.76 1.45
N TRP A 51 -6.87 6.34 2.67
CA TRP A 51 -7.85 5.88 3.66
C TRP A 51 -8.82 7.01 4.04
N ILE A 52 -8.32 8.21 4.36
CA ILE A 52 -9.16 9.38 4.67
C ILE A 52 -10.06 9.70 3.48
N TYR A 53 -9.49 9.78 2.27
CA TYR A 53 -10.21 10.07 1.04
C TYR A 53 -11.31 9.05 0.75
N TRP A 54 -11.03 7.76 0.97
CA TRP A 54 -12.05 6.71 0.89
C TRP A 54 -13.21 6.96 1.85
N HIS A 55 -12.90 7.23 3.13
CA HIS A 55 -13.89 7.36 4.18
C HIS A 55 -14.74 8.63 4.09
N VAL A 56 -14.16 9.73 3.61
CA VAL A 56 -14.83 11.04 3.49
C VAL A 56 -15.57 11.16 2.16
N SER A 57 -15.11 10.47 1.12
CA SER A 57 -15.48 10.80 -0.26
C SER A 57 -15.81 9.55 -1.07
N VAL A 58 -14.82 8.80 -1.56
CA VAL A 58 -14.98 7.77 -2.62
C VAL A 58 -16.11 6.78 -2.33
N LYS A 59 -16.26 6.32 -1.07
CA LYS A 59 -17.28 5.33 -0.71
C LYS A 59 -18.74 5.76 -0.96
N HIS A 60 -19.01 7.05 -1.14
CA HIS A 60 -20.37 7.58 -1.31
C HIS A 60 -20.83 7.57 -2.78
N TRP A 61 -19.90 7.45 -3.74
CA TRP A 61 -20.21 7.49 -5.17
C TRP A 61 -19.53 6.39 -5.99
N PHE A 62 -18.60 5.63 -5.39
CA PHE A 62 -17.99 4.51 -6.07
C PHE A 62 -18.96 3.33 -6.17
N THR A 63 -19.40 3.02 -7.39
CA THR A 63 -20.39 1.97 -7.67
C THR A 63 -19.78 0.57 -7.83
N GLY A 64 -18.50 0.39 -7.49
CA GLY A 64 -17.78 -0.85 -7.75
C GLY A 64 -17.41 -1.05 -9.22
N PRO A 65 -16.74 -2.18 -9.55
CA PRO A 65 -16.43 -2.57 -10.92
C PRO A 65 -17.71 -2.77 -11.73
N LYS A 66 -17.80 -2.12 -12.90
CA LYS A 66 -18.89 -2.37 -13.86
C LYS A 66 -18.47 -3.48 -14.81
N ASN A 67 -19.24 -4.56 -14.88
CA ASN A 67 -19.05 -5.59 -15.88
C ASN A 67 -19.63 -5.12 -17.22
N THR A 68 -18.83 -5.17 -18.28
CA THR A 68 -19.25 -4.81 -19.65
C THR A 68 -19.95 -5.98 -20.36
N ILE A 69 -19.77 -7.20 -19.85
CA ILE A 69 -20.41 -8.40 -20.38
C ILE A 69 -21.40 -8.92 -19.34
N ASP A 70 -22.61 -9.25 -19.80
CA ASP A 70 -23.61 -9.90 -18.96
C ASP A 70 -23.08 -11.26 -18.54
N THR A 71 -23.04 -11.50 -17.23
CA THR A 71 -22.46 -12.72 -16.66
C THR A 71 -23.30 -13.94 -17.07
N GLU A 72 -24.61 -13.75 -17.28
CA GLU A 72 -25.50 -14.79 -17.78
C GLU A 72 -25.13 -15.22 -19.20
N VAL A 73 -24.76 -14.26 -20.06
CA VAL A 73 -24.32 -14.54 -21.43
C VAL A 73 -22.99 -15.29 -21.45
N VAL A 74 -22.05 -14.90 -20.59
CA VAL A 74 -20.76 -15.62 -20.46
C VAL A 74 -20.98 -17.06 -20.01
N GLN A 75 -21.87 -17.30 -19.04
CA GLN A 75 -22.18 -18.65 -18.56
C GLN A 75 -22.79 -19.53 -19.65
N VAL A 76 -23.70 -18.98 -20.47
CA VAL A 76 -24.30 -19.73 -21.59
C VAL A 76 -23.26 -20.13 -22.65
N PHE A 77 -22.25 -19.29 -22.91
CA PHE A 77 -21.19 -19.61 -23.88
C PHE A 77 -20.08 -20.52 -23.32
N ASP A 78 -19.83 -20.51 -22.02
CA ASP A 78 -18.85 -21.42 -21.38
C ASP A 78 -19.41 -22.84 -21.20
N GLU A 79 -20.74 -23.02 -21.16
CA GLU A 79 -21.41 -24.33 -21.02
C GLU A 79 -21.69 -25.04 -22.37
N SER A 80 -21.43 -24.39 -23.52
CA SER A 80 -21.66 -24.92 -24.88
C SER A 80 -20.41 -25.48 -25.55
#